data_AF-A0A5C1DCM8-F1
#
_entry.id   AF-A0A5C1DCM8-F1
#
_cell.length_a   1.000
_cell.length_b   1.000
_cell.length_c   1.000
_cell.angle_alpha   90.00
_cell.angle_beta   90.00
_cell.angle_gamma   90.00
#
_symmetry.space_group_name_H-M   'P 1'
#
loop_
_entity.id
_entity.type
_entity.pdbx_description
1 polymer ?
#
loop_
_entity_poly.entity_id
_entity_poly.type
_entity_poly.pdbx_seq_one_letter_code
_entity_poly.pdbx_strand_id
1 'polypeptide(L)'
;MNVYGDFFLNMTPDEWEFFSLDFLTSLGYMIIRYPSRGPDGGRDGLVSLNGKTYLVSCKHYAASGKAVGVSDEHSILDRMAQHGATGFIGVYSTMLSTGLDERFQQLNQAGHECVIYDGNMISNYLPKISAYVLQKYGLPKGVSYMLHVHPSDYRPLPCMGCGVDILQDEMIPLSMALVCLDKNEHLEYLYGCKRCLANLSDLGWVDLYQALHSEEINGWIGYVNDRLAKYNPSGTFYKHKSEFESAIQQKMFPSNWGRWLSL
;
A
#
# COMPACT_ATOMS: atom_id res chain seq x y z
N MET A 1 -5.84 20.88 5.82
CA MET A 1 -5.12 20.46 4.60
C MET A 1 -4.96 18.95 4.70
N ASN A 2 -5.49 18.21 3.74
CA ASN A 2 -5.40 16.75 3.71
C ASN A 2 -3.94 16.36 3.44
N VAL A 3 -3.37 15.45 4.23
CA VAL A 3 -1.97 14.99 4.10
C VAL A 3 -1.69 14.38 2.72
N TYR A 4 -2.74 13.98 2.00
CA TYR A 4 -2.68 13.44 0.64
C TYR A 4 -3.06 14.43 -0.47
N GLY A 5 -3.23 15.73 -0.15
CA GLY A 5 -3.50 16.75 -1.17
C GLY A 5 -2.44 16.76 -2.27
N ASP A 6 -1.16 16.77 -1.86
CA ASP A 6 -0.02 16.74 -2.77
C ASP A 6 0.09 15.41 -3.54
N PHE A 7 -0.36 14.30 -2.92
CA PHE A 7 -0.39 12.99 -3.58
C PHE A 7 -1.32 13.02 -4.80
N PHE A 8 -2.52 13.61 -4.67
CA PHE A 8 -3.43 13.77 -5.80
C PHE A 8 -2.93 14.80 -6.82
N LEU A 9 -2.41 15.94 -6.37
CA LEU A 9 -1.95 17.02 -7.26
C LEU A 9 -0.80 16.60 -8.20
N ASN A 10 0.02 15.64 -7.78
CA ASN A 10 1.17 15.17 -8.55
C ASN A 10 0.85 14.06 -9.56
N MET A 11 -0.42 13.65 -9.68
CA MET A 11 -0.87 12.67 -10.68
C MET A 11 -1.35 13.36 -11.95
N THR A 12 -0.98 12.79 -13.09
CA THR A 12 -1.63 13.07 -14.37
C THR A 12 -3.03 12.43 -14.42
N PRO A 13 -3.94 12.88 -15.30
CA PRO A 13 -5.24 12.24 -15.48
C PRO A 13 -5.16 10.74 -15.81
N ASP A 14 -4.15 10.32 -16.59
CA ASP A 14 -3.93 8.91 -16.90
C ASP A 14 -3.45 8.13 -15.67
N GLU A 15 -2.51 8.68 -14.89
CA GLU A 15 -2.10 8.08 -13.62
C GLU A 15 -3.27 7.95 -12.64
N TRP A 16 -4.16 8.93 -12.60
CA TRP A 16 -5.38 8.88 -11.77
C TRP A 16 -6.31 7.74 -12.17
N GLU A 17 -6.49 7.49 -13.47
CA GLU A 17 -7.30 6.38 -13.98
C GLU A 17 -6.75 5.02 -13.55
N PHE A 18 -5.43 4.81 -13.68
CA PHE A 18 -4.78 3.58 -13.23
C PHE A 18 -4.79 3.45 -11.70
N PHE A 19 -4.50 4.54 -10.98
CA PHE A 19 -4.58 4.58 -9.52
C PHE A 19 -5.98 4.22 -9.03
N SER A 20 -7.03 4.74 -9.67
CA SER A 20 -8.42 4.48 -9.28
C SER A 20 -8.76 2.99 -9.31
N LEU A 21 -8.28 2.25 -10.31
CA LEU A 21 -8.51 0.81 -10.38
C LEU A 21 -7.67 0.03 -9.36
N ASP A 22 -6.39 0.36 -9.19
CA ASP A 22 -5.53 -0.28 -8.19
C ASP A 22 -6.02 -0.01 -6.75
N PHE A 23 -6.57 1.19 -6.52
CA PHE A 23 -7.27 1.56 -5.30
C PHE A 23 -8.48 0.64 -5.05
N LEU A 24 -9.35 0.46 -6.06
CA LEU A 24 -10.48 -0.46 -5.94
C LEU A 24 -10.02 -1.91 -5.73
N THR A 25 -8.93 -2.36 -6.35
CA THR A 25 -8.37 -3.69 -6.05
C THR A 25 -7.92 -3.83 -4.62
N SER A 26 -7.37 -2.77 -4.01
CA SER A 26 -7.04 -2.75 -2.58
C SER A 26 -8.27 -2.79 -1.66
N LEU A 27 -9.48 -2.62 -2.21
CA LEU A 27 -10.75 -2.78 -1.51
C LEU A 27 -11.44 -4.12 -1.83
N GLY A 28 -10.76 -5.03 -2.55
CA GLY A 28 -11.26 -6.35 -2.89
C GLY A 28 -11.94 -6.47 -4.26
N TYR A 29 -11.96 -5.41 -5.08
CA TYR A 29 -12.51 -5.49 -6.43
C TYR A 29 -11.54 -6.18 -7.40
N MET A 30 -12.07 -7.00 -8.31
CA MET A 30 -11.29 -7.60 -9.39
C MET A 30 -11.40 -6.73 -10.66
N ILE A 31 -10.27 -6.39 -11.27
CA ILE A 31 -10.26 -5.63 -12.53
C ILE A 31 -10.68 -6.57 -13.67
N ILE A 32 -11.79 -6.24 -14.33
CA ILE A 32 -12.22 -6.90 -15.58
C ILE A 32 -11.51 -6.26 -16.76
N ARG A 33 -11.42 -4.92 -16.77
CA ARG A 33 -10.85 -4.16 -17.87
C ARG A 33 -10.30 -2.82 -17.39
N TYR A 34 -9.05 -2.52 -17.76
CA TYR A 34 -8.47 -1.19 -17.58
C TYR A 34 -9.09 -0.17 -18.54
N PRO A 35 -9.10 1.13 -18.18
CA PRO A 35 -9.46 2.17 -19.12
C PRO A 35 -8.50 2.15 -20.31
N SER A 36 -9.02 2.49 -21.50
CA SER A 36 -8.21 2.57 -22.71
C SER A 36 -8.57 3.82 -23.49
N ARG A 37 -7.53 4.51 -23.97
CA ARG A 37 -7.71 5.60 -24.92
C ARG A 37 -8.01 5.01 -26.30
N GLY A 38 -9.20 5.29 -26.80
CA GLY A 38 -9.62 4.93 -28.16
C GLY A 38 -10.27 6.12 -28.86
N PRO A 39 -10.49 6.05 -30.19
CA PRO A 39 -11.10 7.12 -30.99
C PRO A 39 -12.48 7.58 -30.48
N ASP A 40 -13.17 6.71 -29.74
CA ASP A 40 -14.53 6.94 -29.23
C ASP A 40 -14.60 7.62 -27.86
N GLY A 41 -13.58 8.41 -27.47
CA GLY A 41 -13.70 9.30 -26.31
C GLY A 41 -13.31 8.73 -24.94
N GLY A 42 -12.53 7.65 -24.93
CA GLY A 42 -12.03 7.01 -23.71
C GLY A 42 -13.00 5.97 -23.17
N ARG A 43 -12.55 4.71 -23.05
CA ARG A 43 -13.36 3.65 -22.44
C ARG A 43 -13.15 3.65 -20.94
N ASP A 44 -14.25 3.71 -20.21
CA ASP A 44 -14.31 3.54 -18.76
C ASP A 44 -13.78 2.15 -18.33
N GLY A 45 -13.21 2.10 -17.13
CA GLY A 45 -12.78 0.87 -16.48
C GLY A 45 -13.97 -0.02 -16.09
N LEU A 46 -13.74 -1.32 -15.98
CA LEU A 46 -14.70 -2.28 -15.43
C LEU A 46 -14.07 -3.08 -14.32
N VAL A 47 -14.79 -3.21 -13.22
CA VAL A 47 -14.41 -4.05 -12.07
C VAL A 47 -15.56 -4.95 -11.66
N SER A 48 -15.27 -6.02 -10.93
CA SER A 48 -16.28 -6.84 -10.28
C SER A 48 -16.04 -7.03 -8.79
N LEU A 49 -17.13 -7.18 -8.05
CA LEU A 49 -17.12 -7.53 -6.63
C LEU A 49 -18.33 -8.42 -6.35
N ASN A 50 -18.09 -9.59 -5.73
CA ASN A 50 -19.14 -10.55 -5.36
C ASN A 50 -20.11 -10.90 -6.50
N GLY A 51 -19.58 -11.08 -7.72
CA GLY A 51 -20.37 -11.43 -8.91
C GLY A 51 -21.12 -10.27 -9.58
N LYS A 52 -21.06 -9.05 -9.03
CA LYS A 52 -21.57 -7.84 -9.68
C LYS A 52 -20.49 -7.14 -10.48
N THR A 53 -20.86 -6.53 -11.61
CA THR A 53 -19.96 -5.76 -12.48
C THR A 53 -20.26 -4.27 -12.37
N TYR A 54 -19.22 -3.47 -12.24
CA TYR A 54 -19.33 -2.02 -12.08
C TYR A 54 -18.59 -1.29 -13.19
N LEU A 55 -19.25 -0.29 -13.76
CA LEU A 55 -18.62 0.72 -14.61
C LEU A 55 -17.90 1.73 -13.74
N VAL A 56 -16.61 1.96 -13.99
CA VAL A 56 -15.78 2.88 -13.21
C VAL A 56 -15.53 4.16 -14.00
N SER A 57 -16.05 5.27 -13.49
CA SER A 57 -15.78 6.61 -14.02
C SER A 57 -14.77 7.32 -13.12
N CYS A 58 -13.68 7.77 -13.73
CA CYS A 58 -12.58 8.45 -13.04
C CYS A 58 -12.60 9.94 -13.40
N LYS A 59 -12.62 10.84 -12.41
CA LYS A 59 -12.53 12.29 -12.65
C LYS A 59 -11.44 12.91 -11.77
N HIS A 60 -10.46 13.52 -12.42
CA HIS A 60 -9.32 14.13 -11.76
C HIS A 60 -9.36 15.66 -11.90
N TYR A 61 -9.81 16.34 -10.84
CA TYR A 61 -9.90 17.81 -10.74
C TYR A 61 -9.10 18.37 -9.57
N ALA A 62 -8.10 17.64 -9.06
CA ALA A 62 -7.29 18.07 -7.90
C ALA A 62 -6.62 19.43 -8.16
N ALA A 63 -6.05 19.62 -9.35
CA ALA A 63 -5.37 20.87 -9.73
C ALA A 63 -6.31 22.08 -9.81
N SER A 64 -7.57 21.90 -10.23
CA SER A 64 -8.54 22.99 -10.35
C SER A 64 -9.39 23.20 -9.10
N GLY A 65 -9.44 22.21 -8.20
CA GLY A 65 -10.35 22.19 -7.05
C GLY A 65 -11.84 22.10 -7.43
N LYS A 66 -12.15 21.93 -8.72
CA LYS A 66 -13.54 21.88 -9.21
C LYS A 66 -14.23 20.63 -8.68
N ALA A 67 -15.45 20.80 -8.14
CA ALA A 67 -16.31 19.67 -7.78
C ALA A 67 -16.81 18.93 -9.03
N VAL A 68 -17.00 17.61 -8.91
CA VAL A 68 -17.57 16.79 -9.99
C VAL A 68 -19.09 17.01 -10.06
N GLY A 69 -19.57 17.52 -11.19
CA GLY A 69 -20.95 17.94 -11.40
C GLY A 69 -21.78 16.94 -12.21
N VAL A 70 -23.09 17.21 -12.28
CA VAL A 70 -24.04 16.47 -13.14
C VAL A 70 -23.59 16.49 -14.61
N SER A 71 -22.97 17.57 -15.06
CA SER A 71 -22.42 17.71 -16.41
C SER A 71 -21.10 16.97 -16.63
N ASP A 72 -20.46 16.45 -15.59
CA ASP A 72 -19.26 15.62 -15.73
C ASP A 72 -19.63 14.13 -15.87
N GLU A 73 -20.87 13.75 -15.49
CA GLU A 73 -21.40 12.38 -15.52
C GLU A 73 -22.69 12.27 -16.33
N HIS A 74 -22.53 12.17 -17.65
CA HIS A 74 -23.64 12.01 -18.56
C HIS A 74 -24.03 10.54 -18.75
N SER A 75 -25.31 10.30 -19.05
CA SER A 75 -25.84 9.02 -19.53
C SER A 75 -25.37 7.78 -18.75
N ILE A 76 -25.34 7.86 -17.41
CA ILE A 76 -24.85 6.79 -16.53
C ILE A 76 -25.53 5.45 -16.85
N LEU A 77 -26.86 5.43 -16.96
CA LEU A 77 -27.63 4.21 -17.25
C LEU A 77 -27.32 3.64 -18.63
N ASP A 78 -27.20 4.49 -19.65
CA ASP A 78 -26.88 4.05 -21.02
C ASP A 78 -25.46 3.46 -21.08
N ARG A 79 -24.48 4.10 -20.41
CA ARG A 79 -23.10 3.61 -20.31
C ARG A 79 -23.03 2.28 -19.55
N MET A 80 -23.77 2.14 -18.46
CA MET A 80 -23.89 0.88 -17.72
C MET A 80 -24.45 -0.22 -18.62
N ALA A 81 -25.54 0.04 -19.33
CA ALA A 81 -26.15 -0.91 -20.26
C ALA A 81 -25.21 -1.29 -21.41
N GLN A 82 -24.53 -0.31 -22.02
CA GLN A 82 -23.56 -0.53 -23.10
C GLN A 82 -22.40 -1.44 -22.68
N HIS A 83 -21.99 -1.36 -21.41
CA HIS A 83 -20.89 -2.16 -20.87
C HIS A 83 -21.33 -3.40 -20.06
N GLY A 84 -22.64 -3.69 -20.01
CA GLY A 84 -23.17 -4.82 -19.24
C GLY A 84 -22.88 -4.71 -17.73
N ALA A 85 -22.73 -3.50 -17.21
CA ALA A 85 -22.49 -3.25 -15.79
C ALA A 85 -23.81 -3.17 -15.03
N THR A 86 -23.83 -3.78 -13.85
CA THR A 86 -24.99 -3.78 -12.93
C THR A 86 -24.92 -2.64 -11.91
N GLY A 87 -23.75 -2.02 -11.76
CA GLY A 87 -23.55 -0.84 -10.92
C GLY A 87 -22.60 0.18 -11.55
N PHE A 88 -22.48 1.31 -10.88
CA PHE A 88 -21.61 2.41 -11.25
C PHE A 88 -20.71 2.79 -10.07
N ILE A 89 -19.44 3.08 -10.35
CA ILE A 89 -18.49 3.59 -9.38
C ILE A 89 -17.91 4.90 -9.88
N GLY A 90 -18.05 5.96 -9.09
CA GLY A 90 -17.34 7.22 -9.30
C GLY A 90 -16.10 7.29 -8.44
N VAL A 91 -14.92 7.44 -9.05
CA VAL A 91 -13.65 7.67 -8.33
C VAL A 91 -13.13 9.06 -8.66
N TYR A 92 -13.28 9.98 -7.71
CA TYR A 92 -13.11 11.41 -7.92
C TYR A 92 -12.04 11.99 -7.02
N SER A 93 -11.12 12.79 -7.58
CA SER A 93 -10.05 13.40 -6.79
C SER A 93 -10.53 14.59 -5.94
N THR A 94 -11.74 15.08 -6.21
CA THR A 94 -12.42 16.17 -5.50
C THR A 94 -13.80 15.70 -5.06
N MET A 95 -14.50 16.54 -4.28
CA MET A 95 -15.87 16.26 -3.87
C MET A 95 -16.83 16.33 -5.06
N LEU A 96 -17.96 15.63 -4.95
CA LEU A 96 -19.07 15.77 -5.87
C LEU A 96 -19.95 16.99 -5.51
N SER A 97 -20.63 17.54 -6.51
CA SER A 97 -21.65 18.58 -6.30
C SER A 97 -22.92 17.99 -5.66
N THR A 98 -23.67 18.80 -4.92
CA THR A 98 -24.96 18.39 -4.33
C THR A 98 -25.94 17.83 -5.36
N GLY A 99 -26.02 18.44 -6.55
CA GLY A 99 -26.93 17.94 -7.60
C GLY A 99 -26.51 16.58 -8.17
N LEU A 100 -25.21 16.26 -8.18
CA LEU A 100 -24.74 14.93 -8.58
C LEU A 100 -25.01 13.90 -7.46
N ASP A 101 -24.87 14.30 -6.20
CA ASP A 101 -25.20 13.45 -5.05
C ASP A 101 -26.68 13.04 -5.07
N GLU A 102 -27.58 14.01 -5.21
CA GLU A 102 -29.02 13.78 -5.31
C GLU A 102 -29.36 12.83 -6.47
N ARG A 103 -28.68 12.98 -7.62
CA ARG A 103 -28.86 12.10 -8.77
C ARG A 103 -28.42 10.67 -8.47
N PHE A 104 -27.29 10.46 -7.79
CA PHE A 104 -26.85 9.12 -7.38
C PHE A 104 -27.79 8.49 -6.34
N GLN A 105 -28.31 9.27 -5.40
CA GLN A 105 -29.30 8.80 -4.43
C GLN A 105 -30.59 8.35 -5.13
N GLN A 106 -31.08 9.10 -6.12
CA GLN A 106 -32.24 8.70 -6.93
C GLN A 106 -31.99 7.41 -7.71
N LEU A 107 -30.80 7.25 -8.32
CA LEU A 107 -30.43 6.01 -9.01
C LEU A 107 -30.40 4.80 -8.06
N ASN A 108 -29.80 4.97 -6.87
CA ASN A 108 -29.79 3.95 -5.84
C ASN A 108 -31.22 3.57 -5.39
N GLN A 109 -32.10 4.54 -5.19
CA GLN A 109 -33.52 4.29 -4.86
C GLN A 109 -34.27 3.56 -5.98
N ALA A 110 -33.89 3.78 -7.24
CA ALA A 110 -34.42 3.07 -8.40
C ALA A 110 -33.82 1.67 -8.60
N GLY A 111 -32.89 1.23 -7.72
CA GLY A 111 -32.27 -0.09 -7.76
C GLY A 111 -30.97 -0.16 -8.57
N HIS A 112 -30.42 0.96 -9.01
CA HIS A 112 -29.11 1.03 -9.67
C HIS A 112 -28.02 1.37 -8.66
N GLU A 113 -27.19 0.39 -8.32
CA GLU A 113 -26.13 0.55 -7.32
C GLU A 113 -25.05 1.54 -7.81
N CYS A 114 -24.98 2.69 -7.15
CA CYS A 114 -23.99 3.74 -7.40
C CYS A 114 -23.14 3.93 -6.14
N VAL A 115 -21.84 3.67 -6.23
CA VAL A 115 -20.86 3.81 -5.14
C VAL A 115 -19.90 4.94 -5.49
N ILE A 116 -19.64 5.85 -4.54
CA ILE A 116 -18.76 6.98 -4.78
C ILE A 116 -17.57 6.95 -3.82
N TYR A 117 -16.39 7.18 -4.38
CA TYR A 117 -15.15 7.42 -3.67
C TYR A 117 -14.63 8.80 -4.07
N ASP A 118 -14.97 9.82 -3.29
CA ASP A 118 -14.43 11.16 -3.47
C ASP A 118 -13.04 11.30 -2.83
N GLY A 119 -12.38 12.43 -3.07
CA GLY A 119 -11.01 12.65 -2.57
C GLY A 119 -10.90 12.54 -1.04
N ASN A 120 -11.96 12.86 -0.29
CA ASN A 120 -11.97 12.74 1.16
C ASN A 120 -12.12 11.26 1.59
N MET A 121 -13.06 10.54 0.98
CA MET A 121 -13.26 9.11 1.21
C MET A 121 -12.00 8.32 0.86
N ILE A 122 -11.43 8.53 -0.32
CA ILE A 122 -10.17 7.89 -0.76
C ILE A 122 -9.08 8.10 0.29
N SER A 123 -8.93 9.33 0.80
CA SER A 123 -7.91 9.67 1.79
C SER A 123 -8.07 8.95 3.13
N ASN A 124 -9.29 8.59 3.52
CA ASN A 124 -9.54 7.76 4.70
C ASN A 124 -9.14 6.28 4.50
N TYR A 125 -9.04 5.85 3.24
CA TYR A 125 -8.59 4.51 2.86
C TYR A 125 -7.09 4.44 2.57
N LEU A 126 -6.45 5.53 2.12
CA LEU A 126 -5.01 5.52 1.77
C LEU A 126 -4.10 4.93 2.86
N PRO A 127 -4.25 5.21 4.16
CA PRO A 127 -3.45 4.57 5.20
C PRO A 127 -3.61 3.05 5.31
N LYS A 128 -4.68 2.49 4.73
CA LYS A 128 -5.11 1.09 4.91
C LYS A 128 -4.89 0.22 3.67
N ILE A 129 -4.75 0.83 2.49
CA ILE A 129 -4.46 0.11 1.25
C ILE A 129 -3.00 -0.33 1.19
N SER A 130 -2.64 -1.12 0.17
CA SER A 130 -1.26 -1.56 -0.02
C SER A 130 -0.31 -0.37 -0.20
N ALA A 131 0.81 -0.41 0.51
CA ALA A 131 1.91 0.54 0.34
C ALA A 131 2.44 0.56 -1.10
N TYR A 132 2.37 -0.57 -1.81
CA TYR A 132 2.76 -0.65 -3.21
C TYR A 132 1.94 0.29 -4.10
N VAL A 133 0.62 0.38 -3.87
CA VAL A 133 -0.24 1.30 -4.64
C VAL A 133 0.18 2.74 -4.39
N LEU A 134 0.46 3.11 -3.14
CA LEU A 134 0.91 4.47 -2.82
C LEU A 134 2.29 4.78 -3.42
N GLN A 135 3.23 3.84 -3.35
CA GLN A 135 4.56 3.97 -3.95
C GLN A 135 4.49 4.09 -5.46
N LYS A 136 3.61 3.33 -6.11
CA LYS A 136 3.42 3.35 -7.57
C LYS A 136 2.99 4.73 -8.09
N TYR A 137 2.18 5.48 -7.32
CA TYR A 137 1.52 6.69 -7.82
C TYR A 137 1.89 8.02 -7.15
N GLY A 138 2.49 8.07 -5.95
CA GLY A 138 2.75 9.39 -5.35
C GLY A 138 3.60 9.53 -4.10
N LEU A 139 4.26 8.48 -3.63
CA LEU A 139 5.38 8.65 -2.69
C LEU A 139 6.63 8.93 -3.54
N PRO A 140 7.50 9.90 -3.15
CA PRO A 140 8.22 10.76 -4.09
C PRO A 140 8.81 9.94 -5.22
N LYS A 141 8.41 10.23 -6.47
CA LYS A 141 8.95 9.54 -7.65
C LYS A 141 10.47 9.45 -7.49
N GLY A 142 11.00 8.25 -7.24
CA GLY A 142 12.42 8.01 -6.99
C GLY A 142 12.85 7.72 -5.54
N VAL A 143 11.96 7.64 -4.55
CA VAL A 143 12.30 7.20 -3.17
C VAL A 143 11.71 5.81 -2.92
N SER A 144 12.58 4.80 -3.03
CA SER A 144 12.22 3.40 -2.76
C SER A 144 12.16 3.10 -1.25
N TYR A 145 13.04 3.73 -0.47
CA TYR A 145 13.13 3.54 0.98
C TYR A 145 13.35 4.88 1.69
N MET A 146 12.70 5.04 2.84
CA MET A 146 12.81 6.24 3.66
C MET A 146 14.17 6.40 4.31
N LEU A 147 14.57 7.62 4.67
CA LEU A 147 15.68 7.85 5.59
C LEU A 147 15.24 8.87 6.65
N HIS A 148 14.95 8.39 7.86
CA HIS A 148 14.43 9.18 8.99
C HIS A 148 15.50 9.83 9.86
N VAL A 149 16.73 9.79 9.38
CA VAL A 149 17.89 10.41 10.02
C VAL A 149 18.57 11.31 9.02
N HIS A 150 19.24 12.35 9.51
CA HIS A 150 20.10 13.13 8.64
C HIS A 150 21.20 12.22 8.08
N PRO A 151 21.64 12.35 6.80
CA PRO A 151 22.64 11.46 6.21
C PRO A 151 23.96 11.37 6.99
N SER A 152 24.34 12.43 7.73
CA SER A 152 25.53 12.41 8.61
C SER A 152 25.38 11.51 9.84
N ASP A 153 24.14 11.27 10.26
CA ASP A 153 23.79 10.53 11.48
C ASP A 153 23.42 9.08 11.17
N TYR A 154 23.45 8.71 9.89
CA TYR A 154 23.20 7.37 9.41
C TYR A 154 24.14 6.37 10.05
N ARG A 155 23.56 5.31 10.62
CA ARG A 155 24.30 4.21 11.23
C ARG A 155 24.05 2.94 10.41
N PRO A 156 25.09 2.35 9.78
CA PRO A 156 24.95 1.13 9.01
C PRO A 156 24.58 -0.05 9.91
N LEU A 157 23.86 -1.03 9.36
CA LEU A 157 23.60 -2.31 10.00
C LEU A 157 24.38 -3.39 9.24
N PRO A 158 25.62 -3.73 9.64
CA PRO A 158 26.42 -4.69 8.92
C PRO A 158 25.85 -6.11 9.05
N CYS A 159 25.69 -6.81 7.93
CA CYS A 159 25.32 -8.21 7.87
C CYS A 159 26.27 -9.06 8.73
N MET A 160 25.73 -9.93 9.58
CA MET A 160 26.55 -10.79 10.46
C MET A 160 27.46 -11.76 9.71
N GLY A 161 27.09 -12.17 8.49
CA GLY A 161 27.91 -13.06 7.66
C GLY A 161 28.97 -12.37 6.80
N CYS A 162 28.62 -11.29 6.08
CA CYS A 162 29.52 -10.66 5.10
C CYS A 162 29.87 -9.19 5.37
N GLY A 163 29.35 -8.59 6.45
CA GLY A 163 29.64 -7.20 6.84
C GLY A 163 29.01 -6.11 5.98
N VAL A 164 28.38 -6.46 4.85
CA VAL A 164 27.65 -5.51 4.00
C VAL A 164 26.52 -4.85 4.79
N ASP A 165 26.38 -3.54 4.67
CA ASP A 165 25.30 -2.78 5.29
C ASP A 165 23.95 -3.15 4.68
N ILE A 166 23.09 -3.80 5.48
CA ILE A 166 21.80 -4.31 5.00
C ILE A 166 20.72 -3.23 4.89
N LEU A 167 20.95 -2.03 5.43
CA LEU A 167 20.03 -0.90 5.31
C LEU A 167 20.20 -0.13 3.99
N GLN A 168 21.20 -0.45 3.17
CA GLN A 168 21.29 0.12 1.82
C GLN A 168 20.09 -0.30 0.97
N ASP A 169 19.59 0.61 0.14
CA ASP A 169 18.37 0.44 -0.63
C ASP A 169 18.41 -0.83 -1.51
N GLU A 170 19.54 -1.13 -2.14
CA GLU A 170 19.73 -2.33 -2.95
C GLU A 170 19.81 -3.62 -2.12
N MET A 171 20.16 -3.50 -0.83
CA MET A 171 20.34 -4.61 0.09
C MET A 171 19.09 -4.94 0.89
N ILE A 172 18.18 -3.99 1.09
CA ILE A 172 16.91 -4.21 1.80
C ILE A 172 16.11 -5.42 1.27
N PRO A 173 15.84 -5.58 -0.04
CA PRO A 173 15.08 -6.72 -0.54
C PRO A 173 15.86 -8.06 -0.44
N LEU A 174 17.18 -7.99 -0.25
CA LEU A 174 18.10 -9.12 -0.18
C LEU A 174 18.50 -9.48 1.26
N SER A 175 17.83 -8.90 2.26
CA SER A 175 18.19 -9.05 3.67
C SER A 175 16.99 -9.46 4.54
N MET A 176 17.29 -10.01 5.72
CA MET A 176 16.29 -10.58 6.63
C MET A 176 16.80 -10.58 8.08
N ALA A 177 15.88 -10.81 9.01
CA ALA A 177 16.18 -11.27 10.37
C ALA A 177 15.54 -12.64 10.61
N LEU A 178 16.12 -13.45 11.49
CA LEU A 178 15.61 -14.75 11.89
C LEU A 178 15.94 -15.06 13.33
N VAL A 179 15.20 -16.02 13.89
CA VAL A 179 15.56 -16.67 15.15
C VAL A 179 15.89 -18.13 14.90
N CYS A 180 16.91 -18.65 15.57
CA CYS A 180 17.32 -20.06 15.47
C CYS A 180 17.79 -20.58 16.83
N LEU A 181 18.10 -21.88 16.91
CA LEU A 181 18.73 -22.46 18.10
C LEU A 181 20.24 -22.59 17.87
N ASP A 182 21.03 -22.23 18.88
CA ASP A 182 22.45 -22.52 18.91
C ASP A 182 22.72 -24.00 19.24
N LYS A 183 24.00 -24.38 19.33
CA LYS A 183 24.40 -25.76 19.64
C LYS A 183 24.00 -26.24 21.05
N ASN A 184 23.67 -25.31 21.94
CA ASN A 184 23.24 -25.57 23.32
C ASN A 184 21.72 -25.42 23.48
N GLU A 185 20.97 -25.37 22.36
CA GLU A 185 19.52 -25.15 22.33
C GLU A 185 19.07 -23.80 22.91
N HIS A 186 19.96 -22.81 22.93
CA HIS A 186 19.59 -21.43 23.26
C HIS A 186 19.08 -20.69 22.02
N LEU A 187 18.09 -19.83 22.24
CA LEU A 187 17.52 -18.99 21.21
C LEU A 187 18.52 -17.89 20.82
N GLU A 188 18.85 -17.82 19.53
CA GLU A 188 19.70 -16.79 18.94
C GLU A 188 18.86 -15.89 18.00
N TYR A 189 19.20 -14.61 17.96
CA TYR A 189 18.62 -13.63 17.03
C TYR A 189 19.69 -13.23 16.03
N LEU A 190 19.43 -13.46 14.74
CA LEU A 190 20.38 -13.18 13.67
C LEU A 190 19.76 -12.26 12.61
N TYR A 191 20.58 -11.42 11.99
CA TYR A 191 20.18 -10.60 10.86
C TYR A 191 21.32 -10.48 9.83
N GLY A 192 20.95 -10.25 8.58
CA GLY A 192 21.93 -10.17 7.50
C GLY A 192 21.33 -10.43 6.12
N CYS A 193 22.21 -10.56 5.13
CA CYS A 193 21.80 -10.92 3.78
C CYS A 193 21.17 -12.32 3.76
N LYS A 194 20.12 -12.52 2.98
CA LYS A 194 19.48 -13.82 2.74
C LYS A 194 20.49 -14.88 2.34
N ARG A 195 21.39 -14.59 1.41
CA ARG A 195 22.45 -15.52 0.99
C ARG A 195 23.38 -15.98 2.13
N CYS A 196 23.55 -15.17 3.18
CA CYS A 196 24.40 -15.48 4.32
C CYS A 196 23.66 -16.31 5.37
N LEU A 197 22.32 -16.18 5.45
CA LEU A 197 21.49 -16.80 6.47
C LEU A 197 20.67 -18.00 5.96
N ALA A 198 20.46 -18.14 4.66
CA ALA A 198 19.53 -19.10 4.05
C ALA A 198 19.80 -20.58 4.37
N ASN A 199 21.02 -20.93 4.77
CA ASN A 199 21.38 -22.31 5.11
C ASN A 199 21.27 -22.62 6.60
N LEU A 200 20.85 -21.66 7.43
CA LEU A 200 20.64 -21.87 8.85
C LEU A 200 19.27 -22.52 9.07
N SER A 201 19.20 -23.46 10.02
CA SER A 201 17.92 -23.99 10.49
C SER A 201 17.26 -22.95 11.39
N ASP A 202 16.35 -22.17 10.83
CA ASP A 202 15.60 -21.17 11.58
C ASP A 202 14.35 -21.76 12.25
N LEU A 203 13.89 -21.07 13.27
CA LEU A 203 12.58 -21.26 13.89
C LEU A 203 11.55 -20.31 13.30
N GLY A 204 11.92 -19.40 12.40
CA GLY A 204 11.10 -18.35 11.79
C GLY A 204 11.96 -17.15 11.41
N TRP A 205 11.47 -16.38 10.43
CA TRP A 205 12.17 -15.24 9.87
C TRP A 205 11.21 -14.13 9.40
N VAL A 206 11.78 -12.94 9.16
CA VAL A 206 11.11 -11.79 8.55
C VAL A 206 12.02 -11.15 7.51
N ASP A 207 11.48 -10.82 6.33
CA ASP A 207 12.21 -10.05 5.32
C ASP A 207 12.47 -8.64 5.83
N LEU A 208 13.64 -8.07 5.55
CA LEU A 208 13.94 -6.70 6.00
C LEU A 208 12.96 -5.69 5.41
N TYR A 209 12.57 -5.83 4.14
CA TYR A 209 11.57 -4.98 3.51
C TYR A 209 10.22 -5.02 4.25
N GLN A 210 9.77 -6.22 4.64
CA GLN A 210 8.55 -6.40 5.43
C GLN A 210 8.68 -5.71 6.79
N ALA A 211 9.79 -5.93 7.48
CA ALA A 211 10.08 -5.33 8.78
C ALA A 211 10.12 -3.79 8.79
N LEU A 212 10.19 -3.13 7.63
CA LEU A 212 10.04 -1.67 7.54
C LEU A 212 8.59 -1.21 7.73
N HIS A 213 7.61 -2.09 7.61
CA HIS A 213 6.21 -1.82 7.88
C HIS A 213 5.88 -2.08 9.35
N SER A 214 5.24 -1.10 10.00
CA SER A 214 5.00 -1.11 11.45
C SER A 214 4.22 -2.35 11.94
N GLU A 215 3.26 -2.81 11.16
CA GLU A 215 2.43 -3.97 11.46
C GLU A 215 3.22 -5.28 11.38
N GLU A 216 4.12 -5.40 10.40
CA GLU A 216 4.94 -6.59 10.19
C GLU A 216 6.01 -6.71 11.28
N ILE A 217 6.70 -5.61 11.63
CA ILE A 217 7.70 -5.64 12.70
C ILE A 217 7.05 -5.90 14.07
N ASN A 218 5.87 -5.36 14.34
CA ASN A 218 5.13 -5.66 15.57
C ASN A 218 4.72 -7.13 15.63
N GLY A 219 4.26 -7.70 14.51
CA GLY A 219 3.98 -9.13 14.38
C GLY A 219 5.22 -9.99 14.64
N TRP A 220 6.36 -9.61 14.05
CA TRP A 220 7.65 -10.27 14.27
C TRP A 220 8.10 -10.19 15.74
N ILE A 221 7.99 -9.03 16.39
CA ILE A 221 8.30 -8.88 17.82
C ILE A 221 7.43 -9.82 18.66
N GLY A 222 6.12 -9.89 18.38
CA GLY A 222 5.21 -10.83 19.03
C GLY A 222 5.66 -12.28 18.85
N TYR A 223 5.98 -12.66 17.62
CA TYR A 223 6.48 -14.00 17.29
C TYR A 223 7.76 -14.36 18.05
N VAL A 224 8.71 -13.45 18.13
CA VAL A 224 9.98 -13.65 18.85
C VAL A 224 9.73 -13.79 20.35
N ASN A 225 8.82 -13.00 20.92
CA ASN A 225 8.43 -13.10 22.33
C ASN A 225 7.79 -14.47 22.65
N ASP A 226 6.98 -15.01 21.75
CA ASP A 226 6.42 -16.36 21.89
C ASP A 226 7.49 -17.46 21.88
N ARG A 227 8.64 -17.22 21.21
CA ARG A 227 9.80 -18.13 21.24
C ARG A 227 10.59 -17.98 22.54
N LEU A 228 10.74 -16.77 23.08
CA LEU A 228 11.36 -16.53 24.39
C LEU A 228 10.60 -17.19 25.56
N ALA A 229 9.29 -17.41 25.41
CA ALA A 229 8.50 -18.17 26.39
C ALA A 229 8.86 -19.68 26.43
N LYS A 230 9.53 -20.20 25.39
CA LYS A 230 9.83 -21.64 25.22
C LYS A 230 11.31 -21.97 25.31
N TYR A 231 12.19 -21.03 24.96
CA TYR A 231 13.62 -21.23 24.86
C TYR A 231 14.37 -20.17 25.65
N ASN A 232 15.47 -20.57 26.29
CA ASN A 232 16.36 -19.63 26.95
C ASN A 232 17.16 -18.84 25.90
N PRO A 233 17.27 -17.51 26.02
CA PRO A 233 18.06 -16.72 25.08
C PRO A 233 19.56 -16.97 25.26
N SER A 234 20.30 -16.90 24.16
CA SER A 234 21.76 -16.87 24.20
C SER A 234 22.28 -15.56 24.81
N GLY A 235 23.58 -15.51 25.13
CA GLY A 235 24.21 -14.31 25.67
C GLY A 235 24.22 -13.11 24.70
N THR A 236 24.08 -13.36 23.39
CA THR A 236 24.10 -12.32 22.35
C THR A 236 22.71 -11.94 21.84
N PHE A 237 21.69 -12.75 22.12
CA PHE A 237 20.32 -12.57 21.64
C PHE A 237 19.80 -11.14 21.77
N TYR A 238 19.78 -10.58 22.99
CA TYR A 238 19.20 -9.26 23.24
C TYR A 238 19.99 -8.12 22.59
N LYS A 239 21.31 -8.28 22.49
CA LYS A 239 22.17 -7.33 21.80
C LYS A 239 21.80 -7.28 20.32
N HIS A 240 21.79 -8.44 19.66
CA HIS A 240 21.47 -8.54 18.23
C HIS A 240 20.04 -8.08 17.91
N LYS A 241 19.07 -8.45 18.76
CA LYS A 241 17.69 -7.98 18.65
C LYS A 241 17.61 -6.45 18.75
N SER A 242 18.25 -5.86 19.76
CA SER A 242 18.25 -4.40 19.97
C SER A 242 18.95 -3.66 18.83
N GLU A 243 20.06 -4.19 18.31
CA GLU A 243 20.79 -3.63 17.17
C GLU A 243 19.90 -3.59 15.93
N PHE A 244 19.25 -4.70 15.59
CA PHE A 244 18.32 -4.77 14.46
C PHE A 244 17.14 -3.79 14.63
N GLU A 245 16.39 -3.91 15.73
CA GLU A 245 15.15 -3.15 15.94
C GLU A 245 15.37 -1.63 16.00
N SER A 246 16.51 -1.20 16.56
CA SER A 246 16.87 0.22 16.60
C SER A 246 17.33 0.73 15.23
N ALA A 247 18.08 -0.08 14.49
CA ALA A 247 18.64 0.33 13.21
C ALA A 247 17.58 0.47 12.11
N ILE A 248 16.58 -0.42 12.07
CA ILE A 248 15.50 -0.36 11.07
C ILE A 248 14.61 0.88 11.21
N GLN A 249 14.56 1.52 12.39
CA GLN A 249 13.82 2.77 12.59
C GLN A 249 14.27 3.88 11.63
N GLN A 250 15.54 3.85 11.20
CA GLN A 250 16.08 4.79 10.21
C GLN A 250 15.42 4.67 8.84
N LYS A 251 14.81 3.51 8.53
CA LYS A 251 14.29 3.15 7.20
C LYS A 251 12.79 2.82 7.19
N MET A 252 12.11 2.81 8.34
CA MET A 252 10.70 2.42 8.45
C MET A 252 9.78 3.20 7.51
N PHE A 253 8.71 2.59 7.01
CA PHE A 253 7.68 3.36 6.33
C PHE A 253 6.79 4.10 7.35
N PRO A 254 6.40 5.35 7.07
CA PRO A 254 5.35 6.01 7.85
C PRO A 254 4.09 5.16 7.87
N SER A 255 3.40 5.09 9.00
CA SER A 255 2.18 4.26 9.16
C SER A 255 1.03 4.70 8.26
N ASN A 256 1.06 5.94 7.74
CA ASN A 256 0.12 6.45 6.77
C ASN A 256 0.50 6.14 5.31
N TRP A 257 1.59 5.39 5.08
CA TRP A 257 2.06 4.99 3.76
C TRP A 257 1.62 3.57 3.37
N GLY A 258 0.42 3.19 3.83
CA GLY A 258 -0.20 1.92 3.49
C GLY A 258 0.43 0.73 4.23
N ARG A 259 -0.14 -0.45 3.97
CA ARG A 259 0.26 -1.72 4.61
C ARG A 259 1.05 -2.61 3.68
N TRP A 260 1.84 -3.52 4.24
CA TRP A 260 2.54 -4.57 3.48
C TRP A 260 1.54 -5.50 2.78
N LEU A 261 0.67 -6.15 3.56
CA LEU A 261 -0.46 -6.92 3.07
C LEU A 261 -1.71 -6.05 3.06
N SER A 262 -2.33 -5.87 1.89
CA SER A 262 -3.67 -5.27 1.80
C SER A 262 -4.73 -6.23 2.36
N LEU A 263 -5.82 -5.66 2.86
CA LEU A 263 -7.00 -6.38 3.32
C LEU A 263 -7.65 -7.21 2.20
#